data_AF-A0A0F9H378-F1
#
_entry.id   AF-A0A0F9H378-F1
#
_cell.length_a   1.000
_cell.length_b   1.000
_cell.length_c   1.000
_cell.angle_alpha   90.00
_cell.angle_beta   90.00
_cell.angle_gamma   90.00
#
_symmetry.space_group_name_H-M   'P 1'
#
loop_
_entity.id
_entity.type
_entity.pdbx_description
1 polymer ?
#
loop_
_entity_poly.entity_id
_entity_poly.type
_entity_poly.pdbx_seq_one_letter_code
_entity_poly.pdbx_strand_id
1 'polypeptide(L)'
;RGALLEFPADHLRREEFRGAIPRVCIHCAAQAHLSAHLVIYTSQLRDSVSLEDEHAAGQLSIPQDEVGISQGLDLLKLLPEVPNVPEPGNRPMPYWVCDLCRGAGWISGQIQVNSKTGKGFCRLFFRNLKIALNFFAATAGKDSKHYRKLATFYEHTEEDPWDALPSVVRHRVEQWFRPKGKEQFLAYVPDRAFVRTQDGMNGLVISDQRLVYHHPPRHQESPAKNELTLQTRLADGKEIATVEAAGFKRRSITLDRAGRMLFRRALSKGGFTAQWR
;
A
#
# COMPACT_ATOMS: atom_id res chain seq x y z
N ARG A 1 -9.24 9.15 -4.64
CA ARG A 1 -10.27 8.18 -5.09
C ARG A 1 -10.32 7.04 -4.06
N GLY A 2 -11.40 6.29 -3.98
CA GLY A 2 -11.55 5.21 -2.99
C GLY A 2 -12.87 4.48 -3.13
N ALA A 3 -13.10 3.49 -2.27
CA ALA A 3 -14.33 2.71 -2.22
C ALA A 3 -15.05 2.96 -0.89
N LEU A 4 -16.34 3.31 -0.96
CA LEU A 4 -17.22 3.42 0.20
C LEU A 4 -18.09 2.17 0.27
N LEU A 5 -17.92 1.38 1.33
CA LEU A 5 -18.65 0.14 1.56
C LEU A 5 -19.66 0.35 2.68
N GLU A 6 -20.94 0.13 2.39
CA GLU A 6 -22.04 0.24 3.37
C GLU A 6 -22.52 -1.16 3.77
N PHE A 7 -22.75 -1.37 5.07
CA PHE A 7 -23.20 -2.65 5.62
C PHE A 7 -24.00 -2.47 6.92
N PRO A 8 -24.81 -3.46 7.34
CA PRO A 8 -25.54 -3.42 8.60
C PRO A 8 -24.60 -3.32 9.80
N ALA A 9 -24.91 -2.46 10.78
CA ALA A 9 -24.05 -2.26 11.94
C ALA A 9 -23.78 -3.55 12.73
N ASP A 10 -24.73 -4.49 12.75
CA ASP A 10 -24.60 -5.79 13.41
C ASP A 10 -23.42 -6.62 12.90
N HIS A 11 -22.92 -6.36 11.68
CA HIS A 11 -21.71 -7.02 11.19
C HIS A 11 -20.48 -6.72 12.06
N LEU A 12 -20.40 -5.55 12.71
CA LEU A 12 -19.29 -5.22 13.62
C LEU A 12 -19.26 -6.11 14.88
N ARG A 13 -20.34 -6.81 15.20
CA ARG A 13 -20.33 -7.79 16.29
C ARG A 13 -19.57 -9.07 15.94
N ARG A 14 -19.42 -9.37 14.64
CA ARG A 14 -18.76 -10.59 14.16
C ARG A 14 -17.25 -10.40 14.10
N GLU A 15 -16.50 -11.22 14.84
CA GLU A 15 -15.04 -11.18 14.86
C GLU A 15 -14.44 -11.40 13.45
N GLU A 16 -14.99 -12.35 12.69
CA GLU A 16 -14.59 -12.61 11.30
C GLU A 16 -14.67 -11.37 10.42
N PHE A 17 -15.71 -10.55 10.60
CA PHE A 17 -15.91 -9.34 9.81
C PHE A 17 -14.91 -8.25 10.22
N ARG A 18 -14.71 -8.05 11.54
CA ARG A 18 -13.73 -7.09 12.05
C ARG A 18 -12.30 -7.47 11.68
N GLY A 19 -11.97 -8.76 11.69
CA GLY A 19 -10.67 -9.30 11.32
C GLY A 19 -10.44 -9.46 9.80
N ALA A 20 -11.41 -9.12 8.96
CA ALA A 20 -11.31 -9.35 7.51
C ALA A 20 -10.43 -8.34 6.77
N ILE A 21 -10.00 -7.23 7.41
CA ILE A 21 -9.03 -6.32 6.80
C ILE A 21 -7.70 -7.09 6.64
N PRO A 22 -7.15 -7.18 5.41
CA PRO A 22 -5.97 -8.01 5.15
C PRO A 22 -4.77 -7.52 5.95
N ARG A 23 -3.93 -8.47 6.41
CA ARG A 23 -2.71 -8.16 7.18
C ARG A 23 -1.58 -7.59 6.31
N VAL A 24 -1.81 -6.42 5.74
CA VAL A 24 -0.89 -5.65 4.89
C VAL A 24 -1.06 -4.16 5.16
N CYS A 25 -0.06 -3.35 4.84
CA CYS A 25 -0.17 -1.91 4.94
C CYS A 25 -1.35 -1.40 4.09
N ILE A 26 -2.27 -0.67 4.71
CA ILE A 26 -3.47 -0.10 4.09
C ILE A 26 -3.14 0.83 2.92
N HIS A 27 -1.96 1.47 2.95
CA HIS A 27 -1.49 2.37 1.91
C HIS A 27 -0.75 1.62 0.79
N CYS A 28 0.37 0.98 1.11
CA CYS A 28 1.30 0.42 0.10
C CYS A 28 1.24 -1.12 -0.05
N ALA A 29 0.35 -1.80 0.69
CA ALA A 29 0.20 -3.25 0.71
C ALA A 29 1.45 -4.06 1.15
N ALA A 30 2.44 -3.42 1.78
CA ALA A 30 3.58 -4.11 2.39
C ALA A 30 3.14 -5.12 3.47
N GLN A 31 3.86 -6.23 3.61
CA GLN A 31 3.54 -7.31 4.56
C GLN A 31 4.40 -7.31 5.83
N ALA A 32 5.41 -6.44 5.91
CA ALA A 32 6.40 -6.42 6.98
C ALA A 32 6.46 -5.06 7.67
N HIS A 33 6.93 -5.07 8.92
CA HIS A 33 7.01 -3.90 9.81
C HIS A 33 5.68 -3.20 10.00
N LEU A 34 4.64 -3.99 10.28
CA LEU A 34 3.27 -3.53 10.40
C LEU A 34 2.92 -3.23 11.85
N SER A 35 2.43 -2.02 12.08
CA SER A 35 1.79 -1.63 13.32
C SER A 35 0.28 -1.76 13.20
N ALA A 36 -0.36 -2.18 14.29
CA ALA A 36 -1.81 -2.22 14.38
C ALA A 36 -2.37 -0.80 14.53
N HIS A 37 -3.46 -0.47 13.84
CA HIS A 37 -4.27 0.73 14.11
C HIS A 37 -5.74 0.31 14.19
N LEU A 38 -6.60 1.12 14.81
CA LEU A 38 -8.03 0.85 14.93
C LEU A 38 -8.86 1.78 14.06
N VAL A 39 -9.86 1.23 13.37
CA VAL A 39 -10.88 2.03 12.68
C VAL A 39 -11.71 2.76 13.73
N ILE A 40 -11.74 4.08 13.63
CA ILE A 40 -12.60 4.94 14.45
C ILE A 40 -13.87 5.25 13.65
N TYR A 41 -15.03 4.89 14.20
CA TYR A 41 -16.33 5.18 13.62
C TYR A 41 -16.91 6.48 14.18
N THR A 42 -17.40 7.35 13.30
CA THR A 42 -17.99 8.63 13.68
C THR A 42 -19.36 8.85 13.03
N SER A 43 -20.12 9.84 13.47
CA SER A 43 -21.48 10.10 12.94
C SER A 43 -21.46 10.64 11.50
N GLN A 44 -20.37 11.28 11.08
CA GLN A 44 -20.15 11.85 9.76
C GLN A 44 -18.86 11.28 9.16
N LEU A 45 -18.82 11.06 7.86
CA LEU A 45 -17.59 10.62 7.21
C LEU A 45 -16.56 11.77 7.21
N ARG A 46 -15.63 11.77 8.16
CA ARG A 46 -14.51 12.72 8.25
C ARG A 46 -13.21 12.05 7.83
N ASP A 47 -12.27 12.83 7.30
CA ASP A 47 -10.90 12.35 7.07
C ASP A 47 -10.25 12.01 8.41
N SER A 48 -9.72 10.79 8.54
CA SER A 48 -9.28 10.25 9.84
C SER A 48 -8.07 10.94 10.46
N VAL A 49 -7.37 11.81 9.73
CA VAL A 49 -6.32 12.69 10.29
C VAL A 49 -6.91 13.59 11.40
N SER A 50 -8.10 14.16 11.18
CA SER A 50 -8.78 14.98 12.18
C SER A 50 -9.24 14.17 13.39
N LEU A 51 -9.48 12.86 13.21
CA LEU A 51 -10.06 12.00 14.23
C LEU A 51 -9.00 11.36 15.12
N GLU A 52 -7.83 11.00 14.58
CA GLU A 52 -6.71 10.51 15.40
C GLU A 52 -6.21 11.62 16.36
N ASP A 53 -6.23 12.88 15.92
CA ASP A 53 -5.90 14.06 16.74
C ASP A 53 -7.01 14.40 17.76
N GLU A 54 -8.30 14.28 17.39
CA GLU A 54 -9.45 14.48 18.30
C GLU A 54 -9.60 13.35 19.33
N HIS A 55 -9.21 12.13 18.97
CA HIS A 55 -9.24 10.94 19.81
C HIS A 55 -7.87 10.62 20.44
N ALA A 56 -7.12 11.64 20.88
CA ALA A 56 -5.93 11.53 21.73
C ALA A 56 -6.11 10.75 23.07
N ALA A 57 -7.24 10.04 23.22
CA ALA A 57 -7.47 9.01 24.21
C ALA A 57 -6.79 7.70 23.78
N GLY A 58 -5.49 7.62 24.06
CA GLY A 58 -4.74 6.38 24.08
C GLY A 58 -4.17 5.96 22.72
N GLN A 59 -2.93 5.51 22.75
CA GLN A 59 -2.24 4.94 21.61
C GLN A 59 -2.96 3.65 21.19
N LEU A 60 -3.94 3.74 20.29
CA LEU A 60 -4.64 2.59 19.68
C LEU A 60 -3.76 1.87 18.65
N SER A 61 -2.44 1.86 18.91
CA SER A 61 -1.46 1.16 18.10
C SER A 61 -0.67 0.18 18.95
N ILE A 62 -0.80 -1.11 18.66
CA ILE A 62 0.01 -2.15 19.28
C ILE A 62 1.35 -2.22 18.51
N PRO A 63 2.50 -2.04 19.19
CA PRO A 63 3.83 -2.16 18.57
C PRO A 63 4.05 -3.55 17.98
N GLN A 64 4.86 -3.62 16.92
CA GLN A 64 5.14 -4.85 16.16
C GLN A 64 5.51 -6.05 17.04
N ASP A 65 6.25 -5.81 18.14
CA ASP A 65 6.78 -6.84 19.03
C ASP A 65 5.67 -7.59 19.79
N GLU A 66 4.54 -6.94 20.05
CA GLU A 66 3.37 -7.54 20.71
C GLU A 66 2.41 -8.21 19.72
N VAL A 67 2.33 -7.71 18.47
CA VAL A 67 1.51 -8.31 17.38
C VAL A 67 2.17 -9.57 16.80
N GLY A 68 3.45 -9.82 17.11
CA GLY A 68 4.17 -11.02 16.66
C GLY A 68 3.63 -12.32 17.28
N ILE A 69 3.04 -12.23 18.48
CA ILE A 69 2.64 -13.39 19.29
C ILE A 69 1.19 -13.83 18.96
N SER A 70 0.34 -12.91 18.50
CA SER A 70 -1.07 -13.18 18.20
C SER A 70 -1.38 -13.02 16.69
N GLN A 71 -2.03 -14.04 16.11
CA GLN A 71 -2.49 -14.02 14.72
C GLN A 71 -4.01 -14.18 14.65
N GLY A 72 -4.62 -13.59 13.62
CA GLY A 72 -6.04 -13.75 13.33
C GLY A 72 -6.95 -13.18 14.43
N LEU A 73 -7.98 -13.94 14.78
CA LEU A 73 -9.04 -13.52 15.70
C LEU A 73 -8.52 -13.31 17.14
N ASP A 74 -7.44 -13.97 17.54
CA ASP A 74 -6.88 -13.82 18.88
C ASP A 74 -6.30 -12.42 19.13
N LEU A 75 -5.88 -11.71 18.08
CA LEU A 75 -5.47 -10.30 18.17
C LEU A 75 -6.65 -9.40 18.56
N LEU A 76 -7.88 -9.70 18.10
CA LEU A 76 -9.06 -8.89 18.41
C LEU A 76 -9.40 -8.89 19.91
N LYS A 77 -8.99 -9.93 20.64
CA LYS A 77 -9.18 -10.05 22.09
C LYS A 77 -8.20 -9.17 22.88
N LEU A 78 -7.05 -8.83 22.27
CA LEU A 78 -6.01 -8.00 22.88
C LEU A 78 -6.20 -6.51 22.57
N LEU A 79 -6.98 -6.18 21.55
CA LEU A 79 -7.21 -4.81 21.14
C LEU A 79 -8.24 -4.13 22.06
N PRO A 80 -7.99 -2.88 22.49
CA PRO A 80 -8.93 -2.14 23.32
C PRO A 80 -10.18 -1.77 22.52
N GLU A 81 -11.30 -1.57 23.22
CA GLU A 81 -12.45 -0.91 22.63
C GLU A 81 -12.14 0.55 22.30
N VAL A 82 -12.76 1.06 21.24
CA VAL A 82 -12.60 2.45 20.82
C VAL A 82 -13.45 3.34 21.75
N PRO A 83 -12.84 4.26 22.51
CA PRO A 83 -13.56 5.08 23.47
C PRO A 83 -14.51 6.06 22.76
N ASN A 84 -15.62 6.41 23.43
CA ASN A 84 -16.60 7.40 22.96
C ASN A 84 -17.31 7.06 21.64
N VAL A 85 -17.27 5.80 21.20
CA VAL A 85 -18.04 5.31 20.05
C VAL A 85 -19.18 4.42 20.56
N PRO A 86 -20.43 4.59 20.10
CA PRO A 86 -21.54 3.74 20.54
C PRO A 86 -21.41 2.31 20.00
N GLU A 87 -21.93 1.34 20.74
CA GLU A 87 -22.09 -0.05 20.27
C GLU A 87 -22.91 -0.13 18.97
N PRO A 88 -22.51 -0.99 17.99
CA PRO A 88 -21.35 -1.90 17.99
C PRO A 88 -20.05 -1.27 17.45
N GLY A 89 -20.00 0.05 17.23
CA GLY A 89 -18.84 0.75 16.66
C GLY A 89 -17.62 0.86 17.58
N ASN A 90 -17.78 0.69 18.89
CA ASN A 90 -16.69 0.60 19.86
C ASN A 90 -15.82 -0.66 19.70
N ARG A 91 -16.30 -1.70 19.02
CA ARG A 91 -15.57 -2.96 18.90
C ARG A 91 -14.32 -2.80 18.02
N PRO A 92 -13.16 -3.34 18.43
CA PRO A 92 -11.91 -3.11 17.72
C PRO A 92 -11.96 -3.73 16.33
N MET A 93 -11.78 -2.90 15.31
CA MET A 93 -11.64 -3.32 13.92
C MET A 93 -10.33 -2.81 13.38
N PRO A 94 -9.34 -3.69 13.16
CA PRO A 94 -7.98 -3.19 13.10
C PRO A 94 -7.44 -3.17 11.65
N TYR A 95 -6.60 -2.20 11.32
CA TYR A 95 -6.02 -1.99 9.98
C TYR A 95 -4.54 -1.62 10.06
N TRP A 96 -3.71 -2.12 9.14
CA TRP A 96 -2.25 -2.09 9.33
C TRP A 96 -1.56 -1.01 8.56
N VAL A 97 -0.46 -0.52 9.12
CA VAL A 97 0.37 0.53 8.52
C VAL A 97 1.82 0.11 8.67
N CYS A 98 2.61 0.22 7.62
CA CYS A 98 4.04 -0.03 7.75
C CYS A 98 4.78 1.21 8.28
N ASP A 99 5.93 1.01 8.89
CA ASP A 99 6.87 2.05 9.35
C ASP A 99 7.19 3.17 8.32
N LEU A 100 7.14 2.87 7.02
CA LEU A 100 7.35 3.84 5.94
C LEU A 100 6.11 4.65 5.52
N CYS A 101 4.91 4.30 6.00
CA CYS A 101 3.66 4.96 5.66
C CYS A 101 3.09 5.71 6.88
N ARG A 102 2.33 6.78 6.64
CA ARG A 102 1.53 7.43 7.69
C ARG A 102 0.16 6.75 7.76
N GLY A 103 -0.32 6.44 8.96
CA GLY A 103 -1.56 5.69 9.17
C GLY A 103 -2.84 6.50 8.92
N ALA A 104 -2.79 7.80 9.23
CA ALA A 104 -3.91 8.69 9.14
C ALA A 104 -4.46 8.84 7.70
N GLY A 105 -5.79 8.85 7.58
CA GLY A 105 -6.55 9.17 6.37
C GLY A 105 -6.87 8.00 5.42
N TRP A 106 -6.27 6.81 5.59
CA TRP A 106 -6.40 5.72 4.61
C TRP A 106 -7.68 4.91 4.71
N ILE A 107 -8.24 4.85 5.92
CA ILE A 107 -9.53 4.25 6.22
C ILE A 107 -10.35 5.20 7.08
N SER A 108 -11.65 5.30 6.82
CA SER A 108 -12.56 6.14 7.60
C SER A 108 -13.87 5.42 7.86
N GLY A 109 -14.30 5.38 9.11
CA GLY A 109 -15.54 4.76 9.54
C GLY A 109 -16.63 5.79 9.79
N GLN A 110 -17.82 5.54 9.25
CA GLN A 110 -19.04 6.22 9.65
C GLN A 110 -19.99 5.19 10.27
N ILE A 111 -20.66 5.55 11.37
CA ILE A 111 -21.70 4.74 11.99
C ILE A 111 -22.96 5.59 12.20
N GLN A 112 -24.10 5.04 11.80
CA GLN A 112 -25.41 5.57 12.13
C GLN A 112 -26.23 4.44 12.76
N VAL A 113 -26.36 4.49 14.08
CA VAL A 113 -27.10 3.48 14.85
C VAL A 113 -28.12 4.13 15.75
N ASN A 114 -29.26 3.45 15.89
CA ASN A 114 -30.24 3.79 16.91
C ASN A 114 -29.71 3.31 18.27
N SER A 115 -29.46 4.24 19.19
CA SER A 115 -28.86 3.96 20.50
C SER A 115 -29.64 2.96 21.36
N LYS A 116 -30.94 2.80 21.15
CA LYS A 116 -31.77 1.85 21.92
C LYS A 116 -31.73 0.44 21.37
N THR A 117 -31.60 0.30 20.05
CA THR A 117 -31.72 -1.02 19.37
C THR A 117 -30.38 -1.56 18.88
N GLY A 118 -29.35 -0.71 18.79
CA GLY A 118 -28.07 -1.05 18.14
C GLY A 118 -28.19 -1.26 16.63
N LYS A 119 -29.39 -1.18 16.06
CA LYS A 119 -29.65 -1.36 14.63
C LYS A 119 -29.30 -0.08 13.88
N GLY A 120 -28.76 -0.26 12.68
CA GLY A 120 -28.35 0.83 11.81
C GLY A 120 -27.41 0.35 10.72
N PHE A 121 -26.65 1.28 10.17
CA PHE A 121 -25.66 0.99 9.14
C PHE A 121 -24.32 1.60 9.49
N CYS A 122 -23.27 1.00 8.95
CA CYS A 122 -21.92 1.49 8.99
C CYS A 122 -21.44 1.71 7.56
N ARG A 123 -20.52 2.66 7.39
CA ARG A 123 -19.78 2.85 6.14
C ARG A 123 -18.30 2.81 6.43
N LEU A 124 -17.56 2.09 5.59
CA LEU A 124 -16.10 2.09 5.57
C LEU A 124 -15.62 2.66 4.26
N PHE A 125 -14.87 3.75 4.33
CA PHE A 125 -14.17 4.31 3.18
C PHE A 125 -12.74 3.82 3.15
N PHE A 126 -12.35 3.17 2.05
CA PHE A 126 -10.98 2.74 1.78
C PHE A 126 -10.41 3.61 0.67
N ARG A 127 -9.28 4.28 0.92
CA ARG A 127 -8.55 4.98 -0.14
C ARG A 127 -7.87 4.02 -1.11
N ASN A 128 -7.34 2.90 -0.61
CA ASN A 128 -6.73 1.87 -1.44
C ASN A 128 -7.79 0.88 -1.94
N LEU A 129 -8.09 0.92 -3.25
CA LEU A 129 -9.12 0.08 -3.88
C LEU A 129 -8.80 -1.41 -3.81
N LYS A 130 -7.51 -1.79 -3.88
CA LYS A 130 -7.08 -3.19 -3.76
C LYS A 130 -7.37 -3.74 -2.37
N ILE A 131 -7.14 -2.95 -1.33
CA ILE A 131 -7.48 -3.35 0.04
C ILE A 131 -8.99 -3.45 0.22
N ALA A 132 -9.74 -2.49 -0.32
CA ALA A 132 -11.21 -2.54 -0.32
C ALA A 132 -11.73 -3.82 -0.98
N LEU A 133 -11.16 -4.22 -2.12
CA LEU A 133 -11.50 -5.46 -2.82
C LEU A 133 -11.22 -6.70 -1.98
N ASN A 134 -10.06 -6.78 -1.34
CA ASN A 134 -9.70 -7.91 -0.50
C ASN A 134 -10.65 -8.03 0.70
N PHE A 135 -10.97 -6.92 1.34
CA PHE A 135 -11.94 -6.86 2.43
C PHE A 135 -13.34 -7.29 1.96
N PHE A 136 -13.81 -6.79 0.82
CA PHE A 136 -15.10 -7.16 0.25
C PHE A 136 -15.15 -8.65 -0.08
N ALA A 137 -14.11 -9.19 -0.72
CA ALA A 137 -14.01 -10.61 -1.03
C ALA A 137 -14.10 -11.49 0.22
N ALA A 138 -13.44 -11.09 1.31
CA ALA A 138 -13.43 -11.82 2.57
C ALA A 138 -14.77 -11.77 3.32
N THR A 139 -15.54 -10.68 3.18
CA THR A 139 -16.77 -10.47 3.96
C THR A 139 -18.07 -10.82 3.22
N ALA A 140 -18.11 -10.62 1.91
CA ALA A 140 -19.31 -10.76 1.09
C ALA A 140 -19.11 -11.68 -0.14
N GLY A 141 -17.90 -12.21 -0.34
CA GLY A 141 -17.60 -13.14 -1.43
C GLY A 141 -17.37 -12.48 -2.79
N LYS A 142 -16.65 -13.20 -3.66
CA LYS A 142 -16.25 -12.75 -5.00
C LYS A 142 -17.39 -12.82 -6.03
N ASP A 143 -18.43 -13.61 -5.78
CA ASP A 143 -19.53 -13.82 -6.73
C ASP A 143 -20.55 -12.67 -6.72
N SER A 144 -20.52 -11.84 -5.67
CA SER A 144 -21.45 -10.73 -5.51
C SER A 144 -21.34 -9.73 -6.67
N LYS A 145 -22.49 -9.18 -7.10
CA LYS A 145 -22.55 -8.14 -8.14
C LYS A 145 -21.74 -6.90 -7.74
N HIS A 146 -21.75 -6.56 -6.45
CA HIS A 146 -21.03 -5.41 -5.91
C HIS A 146 -19.51 -5.61 -5.95
N TYR A 147 -19.02 -6.81 -5.61
CA TYR A 147 -17.61 -7.14 -5.75
C TYR A 147 -17.15 -7.00 -7.20
N ARG A 148 -17.89 -7.59 -8.15
CA ARG A 148 -17.55 -7.49 -9.58
C ARG A 148 -17.53 -6.05 -10.06
N LYS A 149 -18.49 -5.21 -9.66
CA LYS A 149 -18.50 -3.78 -9.99
C LYS A 149 -17.26 -3.06 -9.46
N LEU A 150 -16.87 -3.33 -8.22
CA LEU A 150 -15.66 -2.75 -7.63
C LEU A 150 -14.38 -3.27 -8.32
N ALA A 151 -14.35 -4.55 -8.70
CA ALA A 151 -13.21 -5.17 -9.38
C ALA A 151 -13.02 -4.56 -10.77
N THR A 152 -14.09 -4.42 -11.54
CA THR A 152 -14.06 -3.70 -12.82
C THR A 152 -13.62 -2.25 -12.64
N PHE A 153 -14.13 -1.54 -11.62
CA PHE A 153 -13.70 -0.17 -11.35
C PHE A 153 -12.19 -0.08 -11.02
N TYR A 154 -11.67 -1.02 -10.24
CA TYR A 154 -10.25 -1.12 -9.93
C TYR A 154 -9.40 -1.40 -11.18
N GLU A 155 -9.83 -2.33 -12.04
CA GLU A 155 -9.13 -2.67 -13.29
C GLU A 155 -9.03 -1.47 -14.25
N HIS A 156 -10.04 -0.59 -14.25
CA HIS A 156 -10.08 0.60 -15.10
C HIS A 156 -9.55 1.86 -14.42
N THR A 157 -9.24 1.80 -13.13
CA THR A 157 -8.60 2.90 -12.42
C THR A 157 -7.10 2.77 -12.57
N GLU A 158 -6.51 3.53 -13.48
CA GLU A 158 -5.07 3.77 -13.46
C GLU A 158 -4.74 4.57 -12.19
N GLU A 159 -4.26 3.89 -11.15
CA GLU A 159 -3.54 4.55 -10.07
C GLU A 159 -2.23 5.09 -10.66
N ASP A 160 -1.97 6.39 -10.48
CA ASP A 160 -0.66 6.96 -10.79
C ASP A 160 0.39 6.21 -9.96
N PRO A 161 1.33 5.48 -10.60
CA PRO A 161 2.34 4.71 -9.86
C PRO A 161 3.17 5.59 -8.93
N TRP A 162 3.24 6.91 -9.19
CA TRP A 162 3.90 7.88 -8.34
C TRP A 162 3.19 8.05 -6.99
N ASP A 163 1.87 8.14 -7.01
CA ASP A 163 1.05 8.28 -5.80
C ASP A 163 0.95 6.99 -4.99
N ALA A 164 1.27 5.85 -5.61
CA ALA A 164 1.36 4.56 -4.93
C ALA A 164 2.64 4.41 -4.08
N LEU A 165 3.65 5.27 -4.27
CA LEU A 165 4.85 5.25 -3.45
C LEU A 165 4.56 5.76 -2.03
N PRO A 166 5.15 5.14 -0.99
CA PRO A 166 5.13 5.74 0.34
C PRO A 166 5.64 7.18 0.30
N SER A 167 4.97 8.10 1.00
CA SER A 167 5.29 9.54 0.95
C SER A 167 6.78 9.86 1.17
N VAL A 168 7.42 9.16 2.12
CA VAL A 168 8.87 9.30 2.39
C VAL A 168 9.73 8.86 1.21
N VAL A 169 9.37 7.75 0.56
CA VAL A 169 10.07 7.23 -0.62
C VAL A 169 9.91 8.21 -1.79
N ARG A 170 8.69 8.68 -2.03
CA ARG A 170 8.39 9.68 -3.08
C ARG A 170 9.24 10.94 -2.89
N HIS A 171 9.26 11.50 -1.69
CA HIS A 171 10.04 12.71 -1.39
C HIS A 171 11.56 12.53 -1.61
N ARG A 172 12.09 11.33 -1.33
CA ARG A 172 13.49 11.00 -1.58
C ARG A 172 13.78 10.83 -3.07
N VAL A 173 12.89 10.15 -3.80
CA VAL A 173 13.01 10.01 -5.26
C VAL A 173 12.95 11.38 -5.95
N GLU A 174 12.13 12.32 -5.49
CA GLU A 174 12.07 13.71 -5.99
C GLU A 174 13.40 14.46 -5.92
N GLN A 175 14.30 14.08 -5.01
CA GLN A 175 15.60 14.72 -4.87
C GLN A 175 16.53 14.43 -6.05
N TRP A 176 16.31 13.32 -6.77
CA TRP A 176 17.18 12.88 -7.86
C TRP A 176 16.45 12.48 -9.14
N PHE A 177 15.13 12.40 -9.13
CA PHE A 177 14.30 12.20 -10.31
C PHE A 177 13.26 13.31 -10.41
N ARG A 178 13.30 14.05 -11.52
CA ARG A 178 12.29 15.04 -11.88
C ARG A 178 11.77 14.74 -13.28
N PRO A 179 10.46 14.52 -13.47
CA PRO A 179 9.87 14.32 -14.79
C PRO A 179 10.21 15.46 -15.76
N LYS A 180 10.54 15.13 -17.00
CA LYS A 180 10.82 16.05 -18.11
C LYS A 180 9.56 16.23 -18.96
N GLY A 181 8.98 17.44 -18.98
CA GLY A 181 7.81 17.75 -19.80
C GLY A 181 6.59 16.88 -19.43
N LYS A 182 6.15 16.04 -20.36
CA LYS A 182 5.02 15.10 -20.17
C LYS A 182 5.46 13.69 -19.77
N GLU A 183 6.70 13.52 -19.31
CA GLU A 183 7.25 12.23 -18.84
C GLU A 183 6.34 11.63 -17.74
N GLN A 184 5.89 10.41 -17.97
CA GLN A 184 5.07 9.64 -17.03
C GLN A 184 5.95 8.71 -16.20
N PHE A 185 5.82 8.80 -14.89
CA PHE A 185 6.45 7.85 -13.98
C PHE A 185 5.73 6.49 -14.07
N LEU A 186 6.49 5.42 -14.30
CA LEU A 186 5.93 4.07 -14.43
C LEU A 186 6.22 3.20 -13.20
N ALA A 187 7.43 3.30 -12.65
CA ALA A 187 7.81 2.58 -11.44
C ALA A 187 9.08 3.12 -10.80
N TYR A 188 9.19 2.89 -9.50
CA TYR A 188 10.43 2.92 -8.74
C TYR A 188 10.73 1.51 -8.22
N VAL A 189 11.94 1.04 -8.47
CA VAL A 189 12.43 -0.27 -8.06
C VAL A 189 13.60 -0.06 -7.09
N PRO A 190 13.39 -0.24 -5.77
CA PRO A 190 14.44 -0.06 -4.78
C PRO A 190 15.50 -1.15 -4.90
N ASP A 191 16.76 -0.79 -4.64
CA ASP A 191 17.85 -1.77 -4.58
C ASP A 191 17.84 -2.52 -3.24
N ARG A 192 17.49 -3.81 -3.28
CA ARG A 192 17.41 -4.70 -2.10
C ARG A 192 18.77 -5.20 -1.60
N ALA A 193 19.87 -4.66 -2.12
CA ALA A 193 21.16 -4.70 -1.45
C ALA A 193 21.13 -3.85 -0.15
N PHE A 194 20.22 -2.87 -0.09
CA PHE A 194 20.06 -1.96 1.04
C PHE A 194 18.82 -2.29 1.88
N VAL A 195 18.84 -1.79 3.12
CA VAL A 195 17.73 -1.90 4.05
C VAL A 195 16.55 -1.00 3.63
N ARG A 196 15.32 -1.39 3.97
CA ARG A 196 14.09 -0.68 3.55
C ARG A 196 14.01 0.78 4.00
N THR A 197 14.66 1.12 5.12
CA THR A 197 14.74 2.52 5.58
C THR A 197 15.52 3.43 4.63
N GLN A 198 16.25 2.86 3.66
CA GLN A 198 16.93 3.56 2.57
C GLN A 198 16.13 3.54 1.25
N ASP A 199 14.90 3.00 1.23
CA ASP A 199 14.03 3.08 0.06
C ASP A 199 13.85 4.56 -0.35
N GLY A 200 13.95 4.81 -1.65
CA GLY A 200 13.99 6.13 -2.27
C GLY A 200 15.38 6.74 -2.42
N MET A 201 16.43 6.18 -1.79
CA MET A 201 17.81 6.67 -1.91
C MET A 201 18.64 5.91 -2.95
N ASN A 202 18.33 4.62 -3.16
CA ASN A 202 19.06 3.75 -4.10
C ASN A 202 18.06 2.96 -4.95
N GLY A 203 18.26 2.92 -6.27
CA GLY A 203 17.45 2.07 -7.13
C GLY A 203 17.32 2.56 -8.56
N LEU A 204 16.23 2.13 -9.20
CA LEU A 204 15.87 2.50 -10.56
C LEU A 204 14.54 3.24 -10.57
N VAL A 205 14.46 4.36 -11.28
CA VAL A 205 13.19 4.92 -11.75
C VAL A 205 13.03 4.57 -13.22
N ILE A 206 11.84 4.13 -13.60
CA ILE A 206 11.46 3.84 -14.97
C ILE A 206 10.30 4.78 -15.30
N SER A 207 10.48 5.57 -16.35
CA SER A 207 9.44 6.38 -16.96
C SER A 207 9.15 5.89 -18.38
N ASP A 208 8.17 6.50 -19.03
CA ASP A 208 7.92 6.31 -20.47
C ASP A 208 9.01 6.90 -21.38
N GLN A 209 9.98 7.65 -20.84
CA GLN A 209 11.05 8.29 -21.61
C GLN A 209 12.45 7.79 -21.29
N ARG A 210 12.72 7.32 -20.06
CA ARG A 210 14.07 6.93 -19.64
C ARG A 210 14.08 6.02 -18.42
N LEU A 211 15.16 5.26 -18.32
CA LEU A 211 15.58 4.56 -17.12
C LEU A 211 16.58 5.44 -16.38
N VAL A 212 16.37 5.66 -15.09
CA VAL A 212 17.27 6.43 -14.23
C VAL A 212 17.79 5.52 -13.12
N TYR A 213 19.10 5.33 -13.07
CA TYR A 213 19.77 4.66 -11.96
C TYR A 213 20.38 5.67 -11.01
N HIS A 214 20.11 5.47 -9.73
CA HIS A 214 20.68 6.28 -8.67
C HIS A 214 21.23 5.39 -7.56
N HIS A 215 22.50 5.63 -7.24
CA HIS A 215 23.19 5.08 -6.08
C HIS A 215 24.32 6.06 -5.73
N PRO A 216 24.13 6.98 -4.77
CA PRO A 216 25.08 8.03 -4.47
C PRO A 216 26.54 7.53 -4.38
N PRO A 217 27.51 8.26 -4.97
CA PRO A 217 27.36 9.50 -5.75
C PRO A 217 26.99 9.28 -7.24
N ARG A 218 26.68 8.05 -7.63
CA ARG A 218 26.44 7.66 -9.03
C ARG A 218 25.00 7.97 -9.43
N HIS A 219 24.85 8.65 -10.55
CA HIS A 219 23.56 8.92 -11.18
C HIS A 219 23.72 8.74 -12.70
N GLN A 220 22.86 7.94 -13.32
CA GLN A 220 22.90 7.67 -14.77
C GLN A 220 21.50 7.59 -15.34
N GLU A 221 21.34 8.06 -16.57
CA GLU A 221 20.09 8.01 -17.30
C GLU A 221 20.30 7.30 -18.64
N SER A 222 19.35 6.46 -19.05
CA SER A 222 19.29 5.88 -20.39
C SER A 222 17.93 6.17 -21.00
N PRO A 223 17.85 6.88 -22.13
CA PRO A 223 16.60 7.02 -22.89
C PRO A 223 15.95 5.68 -23.20
N ALA A 224 14.61 5.64 -23.26
CA ALA A 224 13.84 4.41 -23.57
C ALA A 224 14.12 3.85 -24.97
N LYS A 225 14.52 4.73 -25.89
CA LYS A 225 14.96 4.36 -27.25
C LYS A 225 16.28 3.58 -27.29
N ASN A 226 17.08 3.61 -26.23
CA ASN A 226 18.31 2.85 -26.19
C ASN A 226 17.99 1.40 -25.83
N GLU A 227 18.53 0.46 -26.59
CA GLU A 227 18.39 -0.95 -26.28
C GLU A 227 19.10 -1.27 -24.95
N LEU A 228 18.36 -1.93 -24.06
CA LEU A 228 18.86 -2.42 -22.77
C LEU A 228 19.31 -3.87 -22.91
N THR A 229 20.52 -4.17 -22.45
CA THR A 229 20.94 -5.54 -22.16
C THR A 229 20.70 -5.82 -20.69
N LEU A 230 19.88 -6.83 -20.41
CA LEU A 230 19.50 -7.26 -19.07
C LEU A 230 20.03 -8.65 -18.81
N GLN A 231 20.81 -8.81 -17.75
CA GLN A 231 21.25 -10.10 -17.24
C GLN A 231 20.71 -10.33 -15.85
N THR A 232 20.08 -11.47 -15.61
CA THR A 232 19.58 -11.81 -14.27
C THR A 232 20.29 -13.04 -13.73
N ARG A 233 20.78 -12.97 -12.50
CA ARG A 233 21.34 -14.12 -11.78
C ARG A 233 20.78 -14.21 -10.37
N LEU A 234 20.67 -15.42 -9.85
CA LEU A 234 20.34 -15.64 -8.44
C LEU A 234 21.64 -15.71 -7.61
N ALA A 235 21.67 -15.00 -6.49
CA ALA A 235 22.77 -15.02 -5.52
C ALA A 235 22.18 -14.85 -4.11
N ASP A 236 22.51 -15.77 -3.19
CA ASP A 236 22.05 -15.75 -1.80
C ASP A 236 20.52 -15.60 -1.66
N GLY A 237 19.77 -16.28 -2.53
CA GLY A 237 18.30 -16.22 -2.57
C GLY A 237 17.72 -14.90 -3.09
N LYS A 238 18.56 -13.96 -3.51
CA LYS A 238 18.16 -12.68 -4.13
C LYS A 238 18.45 -12.70 -5.63
N GLU A 239 17.63 -12.00 -6.39
CA GLU A 239 17.87 -11.83 -7.84
C GLU A 239 18.67 -10.56 -8.07
N ILE A 240 19.80 -10.66 -8.76
CA ILE A 240 20.61 -9.52 -9.15
C ILE A 240 20.36 -9.30 -10.64
N ALA A 241 19.75 -8.16 -10.97
CA ALA A 241 19.58 -7.71 -12.34
C ALA A 241 20.71 -6.74 -12.69
N THR A 242 21.43 -7.05 -13.76
CA THR A 242 22.44 -6.18 -14.34
C THR A 242 21.90 -5.54 -15.59
N VAL A 243 21.94 -4.21 -15.64
CA VAL A 243 21.42 -3.37 -16.72
C VAL A 243 22.57 -2.65 -17.40
N GLU A 244 22.59 -2.69 -18.72
CA GLU A 244 23.56 -2.01 -19.56
C GLU A 244 22.85 -1.44 -20.79
N ALA A 245 23.30 -0.27 -21.26
CA ALA A 245 22.78 0.36 -22.47
C ALA A 245 23.83 1.29 -23.07
N ALA A 246 23.62 1.78 -24.29
CA ALA A 246 24.48 2.78 -24.91
C ALA A 246 24.59 4.03 -24.01
N GLY A 247 25.80 4.39 -23.59
CA GLY A 247 26.07 5.50 -22.67
C GLY A 247 25.70 5.25 -21.20
N PHE A 248 25.16 4.08 -20.88
CA PHE A 248 24.78 3.67 -19.53
C PHE A 248 25.70 2.55 -19.06
N LYS A 249 26.65 2.88 -18.17
CA LYS A 249 27.64 1.90 -17.68
C LYS A 249 26.90 0.76 -17.00
N ARG A 250 27.36 -0.48 -17.19
CA ARG A 250 26.82 -1.68 -16.55
C ARG A 250 26.57 -1.46 -15.04
N ARG A 251 25.32 -1.56 -14.60
CA ARG A 251 24.90 -1.43 -13.19
C ARG A 251 24.14 -2.66 -12.74
N SER A 252 24.36 -3.06 -11.49
CA SER A 252 23.62 -4.13 -10.86
C SER A 252 22.67 -3.55 -9.82
N ILE A 253 21.48 -4.12 -9.74
CA ILE A 253 20.48 -3.85 -8.72
C ILE A 253 20.01 -5.20 -8.16
N THR A 254 19.81 -5.26 -6.86
CA THR A 254 19.23 -6.45 -6.21
C THR A 254 17.72 -6.29 -6.14
N LEU A 255 16.99 -7.30 -6.59
CA LEU A 255 15.55 -7.32 -6.70
C LEU A 255 14.95 -8.38 -5.78
N ASP A 256 13.86 -8.03 -5.11
CA ASP A 256 12.94 -9.02 -4.55
C ASP A 256 11.94 -9.47 -5.64
N ARG A 257 11.10 -10.48 -5.31
CA ARG A 257 10.10 -11.02 -6.25
C ARG A 257 9.14 -9.95 -6.79
N ALA A 258 8.72 -9.00 -5.96
CA ALA A 258 7.79 -7.95 -6.34
C ALA A 258 8.50 -6.91 -7.23
N GLY A 259 9.70 -6.49 -6.85
CA GLY A 259 10.56 -5.58 -7.60
C GLY A 259 10.89 -6.11 -8.99
N ARG A 260 11.13 -7.41 -9.16
CA ARG A 260 11.31 -8.03 -10.48
C ARG A 260 10.09 -7.92 -11.38
N MET A 261 8.91 -8.25 -10.85
CA MET A 261 7.67 -8.16 -11.64
C MET A 261 7.37 -6.71 -12.02
N LEU A 262 7.57 -5.78 -11.08
CA LEU A 262 7.40 -4.36 -11.30
C LEU A 262 8.39 -3.84 -12.36
N PHE A 263 9.67 -4.22 -12.25
CA PHE A 263 10.72 -3.86 -13.19
C PHE A 263 10.37 -4.30 -14.62
N ARG A 264 10.02 -5.57 -14.81
CA ARG A 264 9.62 -6.12 -16.12
C ARG A 264 8.41 -5.42 -16.71
N ARG A 265 7.36 -5.24 -15.89
CA ARG A 265 6.12 -4.58 -16.33
C ARG A 265 6.37 -3.13 -16.72
N ALA A 266 7.16 -2.40 -15.95
CA ALA A 266 7.45 -0.99 -16.22
C ALA A 266 8.30 -0.81 -17.48
N LEU A 267 9.30 -1.65 -17.72
CA LEU A 267 10.07 -1.63 -18.97
C LEU A 267 9.18 -1.90 -20.19
N SER A 268 8.27 -2.88 -20.09
CA SER A 268 7.31 -3.17 -21.15
C SER A 268 6.33 -2.01 -21.37
N LYS A 269 5.78 -1.41 -20.30
CA LYS A 269 4.87 -0.26 -20.39
C LYS A 269 5.56 0.98 -20.97
N GLY A 270 6.85 1.17 -20.67
CA GLY A 270 7.65 2.30 -21.18
C GLY A 270 8.23 2.09 -22.59
N GLY A 271 7.93 0.98 -23.25
CA GLY A 271 8.40 0.72 -24.62
C GLY A 271 9.91 0.49 -24.73
N PHE A 272 10.58 0.06 -23.66
CA PHE A 272 12.01 -0.25 -23.71
C PHE A 272 12.25 -1.51 -24.53
N THR A 273 13.23 -1.47 -25.42
CA THR A 273 13.75 -2.66 -26.08
C THR A 273 14.74 -3.33 -25.15
N ALA A 274 14.44 -4.54 -24.67
CA ALA A 274 15.27 -5.23 -23.68
C ALA A 274 15.65 -6.65 -24.13
N GLN A 275 16.95 -6.92 -24.25
CA GLN A 275 17.48 -8.27 -24.44
C GLN A 275 17.72 -8.93 -23.09
N TRP A 276 16.98 -10.00 -22.79
CA TRP A 276 17.16 -10.80 -21.58
C TRP A 276 18.18 -11.91 -21.84
N ARG A 277 19.25 -11.94 -21.05
CA ARG A 277 20.31 -12.95 -21.08
C ARG A 277 20.47 -13.66 -19.73
#